data_AF-A0A358M4H7-F1
#
_entry.id   AF-A0A358M4H7-F1
#
_cell.length_a   1.000
_cell.length_b   1.000
_cell.length_c   1.000
_cell.angle_alpha   90.00
_cell.angle_beta   90.00
_cell.angle_gamma   90.00
#
_symmetry.space_group_name_H-M   'P 1'
#
loop_
_entity.id
_entity.type
_entity.pdbx_description
1 polymer ?
#
loop_
_entity_poly.entity_id
_entity_poly.type
_entity_poly.pdbx_seq_one_letter_code
_entity_poly.pdbx_strand_id
1 'polypeptide(L)'
;EPQTLKLETEAGDLLEFHEILVGDVYFITGQSNAEMTLNQCIAAYPEDQKDLTSDTVRLFTQTREYVINHPEVWKTPQDDVVNPAWRWNKTTEETAYAFSALGYYFGKELSKTITDVPIGLIMAAA
;
A
#
# COMPACT_ATOMS: atom_id res chain seq x y z
N GLU A 1 13.27 -5.72 9.22
CA GLU A 1 12.89 -7.15 9.27
C GLU A 1 11.44 -7.32 9.67
N PRO A 2 10.67 -8.24 9.03
CA PRO A 2 9.33 -8.60 9.45
C PRO A 2 9.31 -9.18 10.87
N GLN A 3 8.29 -8.79 11.64
CA GLN A 3 8.07 -9.18 13.02
C GLN A 3 6.91 -10.18 13.11
N THR A 4 6.88 -10.95 14.21
CA THR A 4 5.74 -11.78 14.59
C THR A 4 5.12 -11.22 15.87
N LEU A 5 3.82 -10.92 15.84
CA LEU A 5 3.04 -10.55 17.02
C LEU A 5 2.35 -11.80 17.55
N LYS A 6 2.54 -12.08 18.83
CA LYS A 6 1.84 -13.16 19.54
C LYS A 6 0.91 -12.56 20.58
N LEU A 7 -0.34 -12.97 20.59
CA LEU A 7 -1.35 -12.58 21.57
C LEU A 7 -1.83 -13.83 22.29
N GLU A 8 -2.02 -13.72 23.60
CA GLU A 8 -2.67 -14.74 24.41
C GLU A 8 -3.97 -14.15 24.96
N THR A 9 -5.08 -14.84 24.77
CA THR A 9 -6.37 -14.41 25.34
C THR A 9 -6.45 -14.78 26.82
N GLU A 10 -7.38 -14.17 27.56
CA GLU A 10 -7.63 -14.56 28.96
C GLU A 10 -8.05 -16.04 29.11
N ALA A 11 -8.59 -16.65 28.05
CA ALA A 11 -8.94 -18.06 28.01
C ALA A 11 -7.75 -19.00 27.73
N GLY A 12 -6.57 -18.45 27.43
CA GLY A 12 -5.34 -19.19 27.10
C GLY A 12 -5.16 -19.50 25.61
N ASP A 13 -6.02 -18.96 24.73
CA ASP A 13 -5.84 -19.13 23.28
C ASP A 13 -4.66 -18.28 22.78
N LEU A 14 -3.76 -18.90 22.01
CA LEU A 14 -2.62 -18.22 21.37
C LEU A 14 -2.95 -17.86 19.92
N LEU A 15 -2.81 -16.58 19.59
CA LEU A 15 -2.94 -16.03 18.24
C LEU A 15 -1.57 -15.53 17.77
N GLU A 16 -1.14 -15.93 16.58
CA GLU A 16 0.11 -15.46 15.98
C GLU A 16 -0.16 -14.75 14.66
N PHE A 17 0.43 -13.57 14.51
CA PHE A 17 0.39 -12.76 13.30
C PHE A 17 1.81 -12.58 12.79
N HIS A 18 2.04 -12.98 11.55
CA HIS A 18 3.35 -12.90 10.89
C HIS A 18 3.41 -11.74 9.91
N GLU A 19 4.60 -11.45 9.38
CA GLU A 19 4.84 -10.45 8.34
C GLU A 19 4.48 -9.01 8.74
N ILE A 20 4.62 -8.68 10.03
CA ILE A 20 4.35 -7.34 10.55
C ILE A 20 5.57 -6.45 10.34
N LEU A 21 5.40 -5.34 9.63
CA LEU A 21 6.43 -4.32 9.50
C LEU A 21 6.09 -3.11 10.36
N VAL A 22 7.09 -2.56 11.02
CA VAL A 22 6.99 -1.31 11.78
C VAL A 22 7.94 -0.32 11.13
N GLY A 23 7.40 0.78 10.64
CA GLY A 23 8.16 1.79 9.90
C GLY A 23 7.31 2.98 9.52
N ASP A 24 7.78 3.75 8.53
CA ASP A 24 7.16 5.01 8.13
C ASP A 24 6.02 4.77 7.15
N VAL A 25 4.95 5.56 7.30
CA VAL A 25 3.76 5.49 6.43
C VAL A 25 3.54 6.82 5.72
N TYR A 26 3.42 6.76 4.40
CA TYR A 26 3.21 7.92 3.53
C TYR A 26 1.88 7.82 2.81
N PHE A 27 1.15 8.94 2.76
CA PHE A 27 -0.09 9.05 2.01
C PHE A 27 0.20 9.65 0.63
N ILE A 28 -0.19 8.91 -0.41
CA ILE A 28 -0.18 9.34 -1.80
C ILE A 28 -1.58 9.86 -2.12
N THR A 29 -1.75 11.17 -2.01
CA THR A 29 -3.05 11.84 -2.17
C THR A 29 -3.02 12.81 -3.35
N GLY A 30 -4.19 13.20 -3.81
CA GLY A 30 -4.35 14.15 -4.91
C GLY A 30 -5.49 13.73 -5.82
N GLN A 31 -5.44 14.23 -7.05
CA GLN A 31 -6.44 13.99 -8.10
C GLN A 31 -5.97 12.89 -9.06
N SER A 32 -6.46 12.92 -10.31
CA SER A 32 -6.25 11.89 -11.34
C SER A 32 -4.79 11.46 -11.54
N ASN A 33 -3.83 12.39 -11.48
CA ASN A 33 -2.42 12.05 -11.70
C ASN A 33 -1.80 11.28 -10.53
N ALA A 34 -2.32 11.46 -9.30
CA ALA A 34 -1.90 10.68 -8.14
C ALA A 34 -2.48 9.26 -8.17
N GLU A 35 -3.59 9.05 -8.89
CA GLU A 35 -4.21 7.73 -9.06
C GLU A 35 -3.68 6.96 -10.28
N MET A 36 -3.14 7.66 -11.28
CA MET A 36 -2.63 7.04 -12.51
C MET A 36 -1.68 5.88 -12.16
N THR A 37 -2.05 4.67 -12.60
CA THR A 37 -1.42 3.45 -12.11
C THR A 37 -0.09 3.20 -12.80
N LEU A 38 0.80 2.46 -12.15
CA LEU A 38 2.09 2.08 -12.74
C LEU A 38 1.88 1.33 -14.06
N ASN A 39 0.86 0.47 -14.15
CA ASN A 39 0.53 -0.26 -15.38
C ASN A 39 0.25 0.69 -16.58
N GLN A 40 -0.34 1.85 -16.34
CA GLN A 40 -0.63 2.84 -17.39
C GLN A 40 0.65 3.55 -17.88
N CYS A 41 1.70 3.61 -17.07
CA CYS A 41 2.92 4.38 -17.36
C CYS A 41 4.10 3.50 -17.79
N ILE A 42 4.22 2.28 -17.26
CA ILE A 42 5.46 1.51 -17.28
C ILE A 42 5.86 1.02 -18.69
N ALA A 43 4.92 0.97 -19.63
CA ALA A 43 5.22 0.64 -21.03
C ALA A 43 6.19 1.65 -21.67
N ALA A 44 6.20 2.91 -21.21
CA ALA A 44 7.16 3.92 -21.66
C ALA A 44 8.55 3.79 -21.02
N TYR A 45 8.69 2.95 -19.98
CA TYR A 45 9.92 2.74 -19.22
C TYR A 45 10.22 1.24 -19.05
N PRO A 46 10.60 0.52 -20.13
CA PRO A 46 10.76 -0.94 -20.09
C PRO A 46 11.79 -1.45 -19.08
N GLU A 47 12.81 -0.65 -18.78
CA GLU A 47 13.82 -1.01 -17.78
C GLU A 47 13.24 -1.09 -16.36
N ASP A 48 12.19 -0.33 -16.07
CA ASP A 48 11.55 -0.29 -14.75
C ASP A 48 10.65 -1.50 -14.50
N GLN A 49 10.33 -2.28 -15.54
CA GLN A 49 9.57 -3.53 -15.41
C GLN A 49 10.39 -4.60 -14.68
N LYS A 50 11.70 -4.41 -14.56
CA LYS A 50 12.58 -5.28 -13.79
C LYS A 50 12.50 -4.88 -12.32
N ASP A 51 12.41 -5.87 -11.45
CA ASP A 51 12.50 -5.71 -10.00
C ASP A 51 11.40 -4.79 -9.43
N LEU A 52 10.16 -5.25 -9.60
CA LEU A 52 8.94 -4.65 -9.04
C LEU A 52 8.56 -5.22 -7.68
N THR A 53 9.46 -5.99 -7.07
CA THR A 53 9.22 -6.70 -5.81
C THR A 53 9.95 -6.02 -4.65
N SER A 54 9.33 -6.00 -3.47
CA SER A 54 10.00 -5.56 -2.25
C SER A 54 9.40 -6.23 -1.01
N ASP A 55 10.29 -6.73 -0.15
CA ASP A 55 9.91 -7.31 1.14
C ASP A 55 9.72 -6.27 2.24
N THR A 56 10.24 -5.05 2.06
CA THR A 56 10.20 -3.97 3.07
C THR A 56 9.26 -2.82 2.70
N VAL A 57 8.74 -2.80 1.47
CA VAL A 57 7.69 -1.86 1.06
C VAL A 57 6.32 -2.56 1.10
N ARG A 58 5.30 -1.85 1.58
CA ARG A 58 3.90 -2.31 1.59
C ARG A 58 2.99 -1.28 0.92
N LEU A 59 2.04 -1.79 0.14
CA LEU A 59 1.11 -0.97 -0.63
C LEU A 59 -0.31 -1.18 -0.10
N PHE A 60 -1.02 -0.08 0.12
CA PHE A 60 -2.44 -0.05 0.44
C PHE A 60 -3.16 0.77 -0.64
N THR A 61 -3.98 0.10 -1.46
CA THR A 61 -4.53 0.67 -2.69
C THR A 61 -6.01 0.96 -2.55
N GLN A 62 -6.37 2.22 -2.30
CA GLN A 62 -7.76 2.70 -2.43
C GLN A 62 -8.05 3.02 -3.89
N THR A 63 -9.18 2.56 -4.44
CA THR A 63 -9.57 2.82 -5.84
C THR A 63 -10.58 3.95 -5.94
N ARG A 64 -10.36 4.94 -6.83
CA ARG A 64 -11.30 6.06 -7.02
C ARG A 64 -12.67 5.58 -7.48
N GLU A 65 -12.71 4.57 -8.34
CA GLU A 65 -13.97 4.01 -8.85
C GLU A 65 -14.90 3.62 -7.69
N TYR A 66 -14.37 2.94 -6.67
CA TYR A 66 -15.16 2.59 -5.51
C TYR A 66 -15.60 3.83 -4.74
N VAL A 67 -14.69 4.77 -4.47
CA VAL A 67 -14.97 6.00 -3.70
C VAL A 67 -16.04 6.87 -4.36
N ILE A 68 -15.98 7.04 -5.68
CA ILE A 68 -16.94 7.83 -6.44
C ILE A 68 -18.33 7.19 -6.41
N ASN A 69 -18.38 5.85 -6.52
CA ASN A 69 -19.63 5.11 -6.56
C ASN A 69 -20.25 4.86 -5.17
N HIS A 70 -19.52 5.17 -4.09
CA HIS A 70 -19.95 4.95 -2.70
C HIS A 70 -19.81 6.22 -1.85
N PRO A 71 -20.68 7.23 -2.03
CA PRO A 71 -20.52 8.54 -1.38
C PRO A 71 -20.45 8.52 0.15
N GLU A 72 -21.03 7.51 0.78
CA GLU A 72 -20.96 7.27 2.22
C GLU A 72 -19.51 7.16 2.73
N VAL A 73 -18.56 6.73 1.91
CA VAL A 73 -17.17 6.50 2.31
C VAL A 73 -16.34 7.78 2.42
N TRP A 74 -16.81 8.90 1.85
CA TRP A 74 -16.13 10.19 1.91
C TRP A 74 -16.98 11.33 2.48
N LYS A 75 -18.28 11.12 2.71
CA LYS A 75 -19.16 12.13 3.34
C LYS A 75 -19.03 12.19 4.86
N THR A 76 -18.64 11.10 5.50
CA THR A 76 -18.45 11.02 6.95
C THR A 76 -17.15 10.27 7.27
N PRO A 77 -16.53 10.51 8.44
CA PRO A 77 -15.48 9.63 8.95
C PRO A 77 -15.97 8.19 9.04
N GLN A 78 -15.09 7.24 8.74
CA GLN A 78 -15.36 5.80 8.86
C GLN A 78 -14.65 5.25 10.10
N ASP A 79 -15.31 4.35 10.82
CA ASP A 79 -14.73 3.71 12.00
C ASP A 79 -13.71 2.61 11.63
N ASP A 80 -13.79 2.10 10.40
CA ASP A 80 -12.91 1.05 9.88
C ASP A 80 -12.76 1.14 8.35
N VAL A 81 -11.93 0.27 7.77
CA VAL A 81 -11.77 0.10 6.34
C VAL A 81 -13.04 -0.50 5.73
N VAL A 82 -13.75 0.32 4.95
CA VAL A 82 -15.07 0.01 4.38
C VAL A 82 -15.06 -0.94 3.18
N ASN A 83 -13.90 -1.14 2.56
CA ASN A 83 -13.74 -2.07 1.44
C ASN A 83 -12.69 -3.13 1.78
N PRO A 84 -13.06 -4.43 1.85
CA PRO A 84 -12.13 -5.50 2.22
C PRO A 84 -11.02 -5.73 1.19
N ALA A 85 -11.13 -5.18 -0.02
CA ALA A 85 -10.05 -5.17 -1.00
C ALA A 85 -8.92 -4.19 -0.62
N TRP A 86 -9.22 -3.16 0.17
CA TRP A 86 -8.24 -2.18 0.63
C TRP A 86 -7.52 -2.74 1.85
N ARG A 87 -6.34 -3.30 1.64
CA ARG A 87 -5.51 -3.88 2.68
C ARG A 87 -4.05 -3.67 2.37
N TRP A 88 -3.20 -3.81 3.37
CA TRP A 88 -1.76 -3.85 3.17
C TRP A 88 -1.37 -5.10 2.37
N ASN A 89 -0.65 -4.91 1.27
CA ASN A 89 -0.08 -5.99 0.48
C ASN A 89 1.43 -5.83 0.36
N LYS A 90 2.14 -6.96 0.20
CA LYS A 90 3.54 -6.94 -0.23
C LYS A 90 3.65 -6.28 -1.59
N THR A 91 4.76 -5.59 -1.83
CA THR A 91 5.06 -5.09 -3.17
C THR A 91 5.48 -6.26 -4.05
N THR A 92 4.57 -6.62 -4.94
CA THR A 92 4.71 -7.59 -6.04
C THR A 92 4.38 -6.89 -7.35
N GLU A 93 4.72 -7.51 -8.49
CA GLU A 93 4.37 -6.98 -9.82
C GLU A 93 2.87 -6.64 -9.93
N GLU A 94 1.98 -7.55 -9.53
CA GLU A 94 0.52 -7.34 -9.56
C GLU A 94 0.10 -6.13 -8.73
N THR A 95 0.55 -6.06 -7.47
CA THR A 95 0.18 -4.95 -6.57
C THR A 95 0.80 -3.63 -6.98
N ALA A 96 2.02 -3.65 -7.54
CA ALA A 96 2.72 -2.45 -8.00
C ALA A 96 2.02 -1.88 -9.24
N TYR A 97 1.63 -2.73 -10.19
CA TYR A 97 0.87 -2.34 -11.37
C TYR A 97 -0.50 -1.74 -11.05
N ALA A 98 -1.16 -2.22 -9.99
CA ALA A 98 -2.42 -1.66 -9.53
C ALA A 98 -2.26 -0.37 -8.71
N PHE A 99 -1.04 -0.02 -8.29
CA PHE A 99 -0.77 1.15 -7.45
C PHE A 99 -0.41 2.39 -8.27
N SER A 100 -0.47 3.56 -7.63
CA SER A 100 -0.04 4.85 -8.19
C SER A 100 1.39 4.77 -8.73
N ALA A 101 1.61 5.19 -9.98
CA ALA A 101 2.94 5.29 -10.56
C ALA A 101 3.82 6.26 -9.75
N LEU A 102 3.28 7.45 -9.44
CA LEU A 102 3.95 8.46 -8.61
C LEU A 102 4.33 7.88 -7.25
N GLY A 103 3.37 7.25 -6.57
CA GLY A 103 3.57 6.67 -5.25
C GLY A 103 4.62 5.56 -5.26
N TYR A 104 4.55 4.66 -6.25
CA TYR A 104 5.49 3.57 -6.41
C TYR A 104 6.93 4.07 -6.58
N TYR A 105 7.17 5.00 -7.52
CA TYR A 105 8.51 5.54 -7.74
C TYR A 105 9.02 6.32 -6.52
N PHE A 106 8.16 7.10 -5.86
CA PHE A 106 8.51 7.78 -4.62
C PHE A 106 8.98 6.78 -3.55
N GLY A 107 8.21 5.72 -3.30
CA GLY A 107 8.57 4.69 -2.32
C GLY A 107 9.83 3.91 -2.69
N LYS A 108 10.01 3.59 -3.98
CA LYS A 108 11.19 2.89 -4.50
C LYS A 108 12.47 3.72 -4.33
N GLU A 109 12.41 5.03 -4.57
CA GLU A 109 13.57 5.91 -4.32
C GLU A 109 13.81 6.12 -2.82
N LEU A 110 12.74 6.25 -2.03
CA LEU A 110 12.86 6.40 -0.60
C LEU A 110 13.48 5.17 0.06
N SER A 111 13.10 3.95 -0.35
CA SER A 111 13.66 2.70 0.19
C SER A 111 15.15 2.51 -0.13
N LYS A 112 15.67 3.16 -1.18
CA LYS A 112 17.12 3.17 -1.47
C LYS A 112 17.88 4.09 -0.52
N THR A 113 17.22 5.14 -0.02
CA THR A 113 17.83 6.14 0.86
C THR A 113 17.70 5.77 2.33
N ILE A 114 16.54 5.22 2.71
CA ILE A 114 16.23 4.77 4.06
C ILE A 114 16.18 3.24 4.04
N THR A 115 17.34 2.61 4.25
CA THR A 115 17.50 1.16 4.08
C THR A 115 16.96 0.35 5.26
N ASP A 116 16.90 0.95 6.45
CA ASP A 116 16.68 0.22 7.70
C ASP A 116 15.25 0.38 8.24
N VAL A 117 14.41 1.17 7.56
CA VAL A 117 13.03 1.44 7.94
C VAL A 117 12.09 0.94 6.84
N PRO A 118 11.20 -0.03 7.11
CA PRO A 118 10.14 -0.42 6.19
C PRO A 118 9.23 0.76 5.82
N ILE A 119 8.70 0.76 4.61
CA ILE A 119 7.88 1.87 4.09
C ILE A 119 6.48 1.35 3.74
N GLY A 120 5.45 1.98 4.32
CA GLY A 120 4.06 1.81 3.93
C GLY A 120 3.60 2.96 3.04
N LEU A 121 2.95 2.65 1.92
CA LEU A 121 2.35 3.65 1.04
C LEU A 121 0.84 3.44 0.96
N ILE A 122 0.08 4.47 1.31
CA ILE A 122 -1.38 4.48 1.19
C ILE A 122 -1.75 5.36 0.01
N MET A 123 -2.30 4.77 -1.05
CA MET A 123 -2.96 5.54 -2.09
C MET A 123 -4.35 5.95 -1.60
N ALA A 124 -4.59 7.25 -1.52
CA ALA A 124 -5.86 7.86 -1.17
C ALA A 124 -6.08 9.07 -2.10
N ALA A 125 -6.32 8.79 -3.37
CA ALA A 125 -6.49 9.77 -4.44
C ALA A 125 -7.85 9.59 -5.12
N ALA A 126 -8.46 10.71 -5.54
CA ALA A 126 -9.73 10.75 -6.25
C ALA A 126 -9.79 11.98 -7.16
#